data_AF-A0A820M2D0-F1
#
_entry.id   AF-A0A820M2D0-F1
#
_cell.length_a   1.000
_cell.length_b   1.000
_cell.length_c   1.000
_cell.angle_alpha   90.00
_cell.angle_beta   90.00
_cell.angle_gamma   90.00
#
_symmetry.space_group_name_H-M   'P 1'
#
loop_
_entity.id
_entity.type
_entity.pdbx_description
1 polymer ?
#
loop_
_entity_poly.entity_id
_entity_poly.type
_entity_poly.pdbx_seq_one_letter_code
_entity_poly.pdbx_strand_id
1 'polypeptide(L)'
;MTLRIFSSILSLAFPSILIQGVFEGFDENRDECIDFKEFVCGISAACRGPQFERFKFLFRVFDRDHDGILNYSDVIYMTSCLIEVSQFVSI
;
A
#
# COMPACT_ATOMS: atom_id res chain seq x y z
N MET A 1 12.97 -4.47 -6.67
CA MET A 1 13.00 -4.98 -5.28
C MET A 1 11.80 -5.90 -5.13
N THR A 2 12.01 -7.17 -4.79
CA THR A 2 10.91 -8.15 -4.76
C THR A 2 10.05 -8.02 -3.50
N LEU A 3 8.81 -8.51 -3.57
CA LEU A 3 7.88 -8.55 -2.44
C LEU A 3 8.48 -9.21 -1.19
N ARG A 4 9.29 -10.27 -1.35
CA ARG A 4 9.93 -10.96 -0.21
C ARG A 4 10.86 -10.03 0.57
N ILE A 5 11.67 -9.24 -0.14
CA ILE A 5 12.60 -8.29 0.47
C ILE A 5 11.81 -7.15 1.09
N PHE A 6 10.83 -6.62 0.36
CA PHE A 6 9.97 -5.54 0.84
C PHE A 6 9.21 -5.91 2.12
N SER A 7 8.62 -7.11 2.14
CA SER A 7 7.96 -7.69 3.32
C SER A 7 8.91 -7.85 4.49
N SER A 8 10.16 -8.27 4.25
CA SER A 8 11.17 -8.39 5.32
C SER A 8 11.49 -7.05 5.97
N ILE A 9 11.43 -5.95 5.21
CA ILE A 9 11.69 -4.59 5.71
C ILE A 9 10.47 -4.04 6.47
N LEU A 10 9.26 -4.27 5.96
CA LEU A 10 8.04 -3.67 6.50
C LEU A 10 7.31 -4.51 7.54
N SER A 11 7.55 -5.83 7.62
CA SER A 11 6.87 -6.73 8.56
C SER A 11 7.06 -6.40 10.04
N LEU A 12 8.08 -5.62 10.38
CA LEU A 12 8.29 -5.11 11.74
C LEU A 12 7.47 -3.85 12.06
N ALA A 13 7.00 -3.13 11.04
CA ALA A 13 6.33 -1.84 11.18
C ALA A 13 4.87 -1.85 10.71
N PHE A 14 4.48 -2.82 9.88
CA PHE A 14 3.17 -2.90 9.26
C PHE A 14 2.55 -4.29 9.46
N PRO A 15 1.22 -4.38 9.67
CA PRO A 15 0.49 -5.63 9.60
C PRO A 15 0.74 -6.33 8.26
N SER A 16 0.91 -7.65 8.29
CA SER A 16 1.18 -8.45 7.10
C SER A 16 0.10 -8.31 6.03
N ILE A 17 -1.16 -8.08 6.44
CA ILE A 17 -2.30 -7.88 5.54
C ILE A 17 -2.11 -6.67 4.62
N LEU A 18 -1.41 -5.62 5.05
CA LEU A 18 -1.19 -4.40 4.26
C LEU A 18 0.04 -4.48 3.35
N ILE A 19 0.99 -5.37 3.63
CA ILE A 19 2.28 -5.40 2.91
C ILE A 19 2.07 -5.62 1.41
N GLN A 20 1.14 -6.50 1.04
CA GLN A 20 0.84 -6.79 -0.36
C GLN A 20 0.30 -5.56 -1.09
N GLY A 21 -0.76 -4.94 -0.56
CA GLY A 21 -1.35 -3.75 -1.19
C GLY A 21 -0.38 -2.57 -1.23
N VAL A 22 0.46 -2.40 -0.19
CA VAL A 22 1.52 -1.38 -0.22
C VAL A 22 2.51 -1.69 -1.33
N PHE A 23 2.96 -2.93 -1.47
CA PHE A 23 3.87 -3.34 -2.54
C PHE A 23 3.28 -3.03 -3.93
N GLU A 24 2.03 -3.43 -4.17
CA GLU A 24 1.32 -3.17 -5.43
C GLU A 24 1.10 -1.67 -5.67
N GLY A 25 0.92 -0.87 -4.62
CA GLY A 25 0.86 0.58 -4.73
C GLY A 25 2.17 1.23 -5.18
N PHE A 26 3.31 0.57 -4.94
CA PHE A 26 4.63 1.00 -5.41
C PHE A 26 4.97 0.45 -6.81
N ASP A 27 4.60 -0.80 -7.10
CA ASP A 27 4.85 -1.50 -8.38
C ASP A 27 3.87 -1.01 -9.48
N GLU A 28 4.18 0.13 -10.09
CA GLU A 28 3.29 0.80 -11.05
C GLU A 28 3.28 0.08 -12.41
N ASN A 29 4.39 -0.57 -12.78
CA ASN A 29 4.51 -1.31 -14.03
C ASN A 29 4.00 -2.78 -13.91
N ARG A 30 3.78 -3.28 -12.69
CA ARG A 30 3.34 -4.65 -12.35
C ARG A 30 4.30 -5.74 -12.81
N ASP A 31 5.59 -5.50 -12.69
CA ASP A 31 6.64 -6.47 -13.01
C ASP A 31 7.04 -7.35 -11.81
N GLU A 32 6.29 -7.24 -10.70
CA GLU A 32 6.55 -7.91 -9.41
C GLU A 32 7.86 -7.46 -8.74
N CYS A 33 8.41 -6.31 -9.15
CA CYS A 33 9.71 -5.81 -8.73
C CYS A 33 9.78 -4.27 -8.69
N ILE A 34 9.62 -3.67 -7.50
CA ILE A 34 9.77 -2.23 -7.32
C ILE A 34 11.17 -1.72 -7.75
N ASP A 35 11.25 -0.96 -8.82
CA ASP A 35 12.50 -0.36 -9.29
C ASP A 35 12.88 0.90 -8.48
N PHE A 36 14.05 1.48 -8.75
CA PHE A 36 14.52 2.67 -8.01
C PHE A 36 13.59 3.88 -8.21
N LYS A 37 13.07 4.07 -9.42
CA LYS A 37 12.17 5.16 -9.75
C LYS A 37 10.83 4.97 -9.02
N GLU A 38 10.25 3.78 -9.09
CA GLU A 38 9.02 3.42 -8.39
C GLU A 38 9.14 3.60 -6.88
N PHE A 39 10.26 3.17 -6.29
CA PHE A 39 10.54 3.36 -4.87
C PHE A 39 10.61 4.84 -4.48
N VAL A 40 11.39 5.65 -5.21
CA VAL A 40 11.57 7.08 -4.89
C VAL A 40 10.28 7.87 -5.13
N CYS A 41 9.60 7.62 -6.26
CA CYS A 41 8.33 8.24 -6.59
C CYS A 41 7.23 7.85 -5.59
N GLY A 42 7.12 6.56 -5.24
CA GLY A 42 6.13 6.07 -4.28
C GLY A 42 6.33 6.65 -2.88
N ILE A 43 7.57 6.74 -2.38
CA ILE A 43 7.85 7.39 -1.09
C ILE A 43 7.53 8.88 -1.16
N SER A 44 7.90 9.55 -2.25
CA SER A 44 7.57 10.95 -2.46
C SER A 44 6.06 11.17 -2.42
N ALA A 45 5.29 10.37 -3.17
CA ALA A 45 3.83 10.47 -3.21
C ALA A 45 3.18 10.14 -1.86
N ALA A 46 3.61 9.08 -1.18
CA ALA A 46 3.02 8.63 0.08
C ALA A 46 3.37 9.54 1.28
N CYS A 47 4.60 10.04 1.36
CA CYS A 47 5.11 10.75 2.55
C CYS A 47 5.18 12.27 2.38
N ARG A 48 5.52 12.79 1.19
CA ARG A 48 5.79 14.22 0.95
C ARG A 48 4.92 14.87 -0.12
N GLY A 49 4.06 14.10 -0.79
CA GLY A 49 3.16 14.59 -1.82
C GLY A 49 2.07 15.50 -1.25
N PRO A 50 1.42 16.31 -2.10
CA PRO A 50 0.21 17.01 -1.70
C PRO A 50 -0.86 15.99 -1.27
N GLN A 51 -1.80 16.45 -0.45
CA GLN A 51 -2.80 15.57 0.16
C GLN A 51 -3.55 14.68 -0.86
N PHE A 52 -3.84 15.22 -2.04
CA PHE A 52 -4.47 14.48 -3.14
C PHE A 52 -3.63 13.28 -3.60
N GLU A 53 -2.32 13.44 -3.79
CA GLU A 53 -1.44 12.33 -4.23
C GLU A 53 -1.27 11.28 -3.14
N ARG A 54 -1.25 11.69 -1.86
CA ARG A 54 -1.21 10.77 -0.73
C ARG A 54 -2.48 9.91 -0.66
N PHE A 55 -3.64 10.52 -0.90
CA PHE A 55 -4.89 9.78 -0.99
C PHE A 55 -4.93 8.88 -2.21
N LYS A 56 -4.48 9.35 -3.37
CA LYS A 56 -4.40 8.53 -4.59
C LYS A 56 -3.53 7.29 -4.38
N PHE A 57 -2.38 7.44 -3.71
CA PHE A 57 -1.54 6.31 -3.32
C PHE A 57 -2.29 5.35 -2.39
N LEU A 58 -2.95 5.85 -1.33
CA LEU A 58 -3.75 5.01 -0.43
C LEU A 58 -4.89 4.27 -1.15
N PHE A 59 -5.55 4.92 -2.11
CA PHE A 59 -6.59 4.28 -2.92
C PHE A 59 -6.01 3.09 -3.70
N ARG A 60 -4.85 3.27 -4.34
CA ARG A 60 -4.16 2.17 -5.06
C ARG A 60 -3.81 0.98 -4.16
N VAL A 61 -3.50 1.23 -2.88
CA VAL A 61 -3.18 0.16 -1.92
C VAL A 61 -4.39 -0.74 -1.62
N PHE A 62 -5.60 -0.19 -1.67
CA PHE A 62 -6.82 -0.94 -1.34
C PHE A 62 -7.60 -1.44 -2.57
N ASP A 63 -7.33 -0.86 -3.73
CA ASP A 63 -7.89 -1.25 -5.03
C ASP A 63 -7.21 -2.54 -5.53
N ARG A 64 -7.82 -3.70 -5.25
CA ARG A 64 -7.22 -5.02 -5.48
C ARG A 64 -7.34 -5.54 -6.90
N ASP A 65 -8.36 -5.11 -7.65
CA ASP A 65 -8.49 -5.41 -9.08
C ASP A 65 -7.83 -4.36 -9.96
N HIS A 66 -7.45 -3.22 -9.36
CA HIS A 66 -6.72 -2.12 -9.96
C HIS A 66 -7.47 -1.50 -11.14
N ASP A 67 -8.79 -1.43 -11.05
CA ASP A 67 -9.66 -0.78 -12.04
C ASP A 67 -9.75 0.76 -11.82
N GLY A 68 -9.16 1.25 -10.72
CA GLY A 68 -9.16 2.65 -10.32
C GLY A 68 -10.37 3.04 -9.47
N ILE A 69 -11.20 2.08 -9.05
CA ILE A 69 -12.45 2.27 -8.32
C ILE A 69 -12.48 1.33 -7.11
N LEU A 70 -12.69 1.88 -5.91
CA LEU A 70 -12.95 1.04 -4.75
C LEU A 70 -14.37 0.48 -4.80
N ASN A 71 -14.50 -0.77 -5.23
CA ASN A 71 -15.76 -1.49 -5.18
C ASN A 71 -16.12 -1.89 -3.73
N TYR A 72 -17.32 -2.41 -3.52
CA TYR A 72 -17.80 -2.79 -2.18
C TYR A 72 -16.85 -3.78 -1.46
N SER A 73 -16.28 -4.73 -2.21
CA SER A 73 -15.40 -5.74 -1.64
C SER A 73 -14.07 -5.14 -1.17
N ASP A 74 -13.55 -4.14 -1.89
CA ASP A 74 -12.31 -3.45 -1.55
C ASP A 74 -12.49 -2.53 -0.35
N VAL A 75 -13.64 -1.87 -0.25
CA VAL A 75 -13.98 -1.08 0.95
C VAL A 75 -14.10 -1.97 2.18
N ILE A 76 -14.74 -3.15 2.08
CA ILE A 76 -14.80 -4.11 3.20
C ILE A 76 -13.40 -4.58 3.60
N TYR A 77 -12.55 -4.90 2.61
CA TYR A 77 -11.16 -5.27 2.87
C TYR A 77 -10.38 -4.13 3.55
N MET A 78 -10.50 -2.91 3.04
CA MET A 78 -9.91 -1.70 3.64
C MET A 78 -10.35 -1.53 5.10
N THR A 79 -11.65 -1.63 5.40
CA THR A 79 -12.13 -1.52 6.79
C THR A 79 -11.57 -2.62 7.68
N SER A 80 -11.44 -3.84 7.17
CA SER A 80 -10.86 -4.97 7.92
C SER A 80 -9.39 -4.70 8.26
N CYS A 81 -8.61 -4.20 7.29
CA CYS A 81 -7.23 -3.82 7.51
C CYS A 81 -7.09 -2.67 8.53
N LEU A 82 -7.96 -1.65 8.46
CA LEU A 82 -7.94 -0.52 9.38
C LEU A 82 -8.29 -0.93 10.82
N ILE A 83 -9.23 -1.85 10.99
CA ILE A 83 -9.55 -2.44 12.30
C ILE A 83 -8.31 -3.15 12.86
N GLU A 84 -7.63 -3.95 12.05
CA GLU A 84 -6.41 -4.65 12.46
C GLU A 84 -5.31 -3.65 12.86
N VAL A 85 -5.04 -2.63 12.05
CA VAL A 85 -4.09 -1.55 12.38
C VAL A 85 -4.46 -0.84 13.68
N SER A 86 -5.74 -0.56 13.93
CA SER A 86 -6.17 0.13 15.14
C SER A 86 -5.85 -0.66 16.42
N GLN A 87 -5.78 -2.00 16.35
CA GLN A 87 -5.37 -2.84 17.47
C GLN A 87 -3.87 -2.70 17.79
N PHE A 88 -3.03 -2.39 16.79
CA PHE A 88 -1.59 -2.15 16.97
C PHE A 88 -1.28 -0.75 17.51
N VAL A 89 -2.16 0.23 17.29
CA VAL A 89 -1.96 1.65 17.70
C VAL A 89 -2.65 1.96 19.05
N SER A 90 -3.37 1.00 19.64
CA SER A 90 -3.97 1.16 20.96
C SER A 90 -2.87 1.21 22.05
N ILE A 91 -2.48 2.43 22.42
CA ILE A 91 -1.73 2.79 23.64
C ILE A 91 -2.72 2.87 24.81
#